data_AF-A0A086LD42-F1
#
_entry.id   AF-A0A086LD42-F1
#
_cell.length_a   1.000
_cell.length_b   1.000
_cell.length_c   1.000
_cell.angle_alpha   90.00
_cell.angle_beta   90.00
_cell.angle_gamma   90.00
#
_symmetry.space_group_name_H-M   'P 1'
#
loop_
_entity.id
_entity.type
_entity.pdbx_description
1 polymer ?
#
loop_
_entity_poly.entity_id
_entity_poly.type
_entity_poly.pdbx_seq_one_letter_code
_entity_poly.pdbx_strand_id
1 'polypeptide(L)'
;PFPSFTHSFEGFFLHPSFVLLSRNHISRLLNVAYNTIPDVLLATGKVKNPYPNVDCHSGVLLQHFGITEADFYTVLFGVSRAIGIACQYVWDRILGLPIERPKSTTLDLLKAACVERKGN
;
A
#
# COMPACT_ATOMS: atom_id res chain seq x y z
N PRO A 1 3.42 1.27 -13.27
CA PRO A 1 3.92 1.74 -11.96
C PRO A 1 2.82 2.40 -11.11
N PHE A 2 2.83 2.21 -9.79
CA PHE A 2 1.90 2.89 -8.88
C PHE A 2 2.30 4.37 -8.69
N PRO A 3 1.40 5.35 -8.89
CA PRO A 3 1.74 6.77 -8.87
C PRO A 3 2.42 7.25 -7.58
N SER A 4 2.01 6.74 -6.42
CA SER A 4 2.60 7.09 -5.12
C SER A 4 4.05 6.60 -4.97
N PHE A 5 4.37 5.46 -5.57
CA PHE A 5 5.74 4.97 -5.67
C PHE A 5 6.55 5.84 -6.63
N THR A 6 6.04 6.12 -7.84
CA THR A 6 6.76 6.92 -8.83
C THR A 6 7.05 8.33 -8.31
N HIS A 7 6.09 9.00 -7.67
CA HIS A 7 6.34 10.32 -7.07
C HIS A 7 7.39 10.28 -5.96
N SER A 8 7.34 9.25 -5.10
CA SER A 8 8.33 9.09 -4.02
C SER A 8 9.71 8.76 -4.58
N PHE A 9 9.78 7.95 -5.63
CA PHE A 9 11.01 7.49 -6.25
C PHE A 9 11.65 8.56 -7.15
N GLU A 10 10.87 9.23 -8.00
CA GLU A 10 11.34 10.32 -8.86
C GLU A 10 11.71 11.57 -8.05
N GLY A 11 10.88 11.95 -7.07
CA GLY A 11 11.21 13.05 -6.15
C GLY A 11 12.50 12.79 -5.37
N PHE A 12 12.80 11.53 -5.09
CA PHE A 12 14.02 11.11 -4.40
C PHE A 12 15.27 11.09 -5.29
N PHE A 13 15.16 10.61 -6.53
CA PHE A 13 16.32 10.49 -7.43
C PHE A 13 16.59 11.78 -8.24
N LEU A 14 15.60 12.65 -8.45
CA LEU A 14 15.73 13.83 -9.33
C LEU A 14 15.89 15.15 -8.57
N HIS A 15 15.57 15.23 -7.27
CA HIS A 15 15.66 16.49 -6.53
C HIS A 15 17.10 16.78 -6.07
N PRO A 16 17.68 17.96 -6.39
CA PRO A 16 19.09 18.27 -6.11
C PRO A 16 19.46 18.24 -4.62
N SER A 17 18.53 18.56 -3.71
CA SER A 17 18.74 18.43 -2.25
C SER A 17 18.80 16.99 -1.77
N PHE A 18 18.32 16.03 -2.56
CA PHE A 18 18.29 14.60 -2.27
C PHE A 18 19.41 13.81 -2.98
N VAL A 19 20.26 14.46 -3.78
CA VAL A 19 21.42 13.83 -4.44
C VAL A 19 22.39 13.16 -3.44
N LEU A 20 22.48 13.68 -2.20
CA LEU A 20 23.24 13.05 -1.12
C LEU A 20 22.64 11.71 -0.65
N LEU A 21 21.32 11.50 -0.81
CA LEU A 21 20.63 10.24 -0.46
C LEU A 21 20.92 9.08 -1.42
N SER A 22 21.31 9.38 -2.66
CA SER A 22 21.68 8.39 -3.69
C SER A 22 22.92 7.56 -3.32
N ARG A 23 23.73 8.01 -2.34
CA ARG A 23 24.97 7.32 -1.92
C ARG A 23 24.75 6.17 -0.92
N ASN A 24 23.58 6.07 -0.28
CA ASN A 24 23.29 5.01 0.67
C ASN A 24 23.19 3.63 -0.04
N HIS A 25 23.72 2.57 0.57
CA HIS A 25 23.70 1.22 0.00
C HIS A 25 22.27 0.66 -0.18
N ILE A 26 21.34 1.01 0.72
CA ILE A 26 19.95 0.55 0.64
C ILE A 26 19.21 1.22 -0.52
N SER A 27 19.44 2.52 -0.75
CA SER A 27 18.88 3.25 -1.90
C SER A 27 19.31 2.67 -3.24
N ARG A 28 20.58 2.25 -3.34
CA ARG A 28 21.12 1.59 -4.54
C ARG A 28 20.51 0.21 -4.76
N LEU A 29 20.37 -0.58 -3.68
CA LEU A 29 19.70 -1.87 -3.75
C LEU A 29 18.25 -1.72 -4.24
N LEU A 30 17.54 -0.71 -3.75
CA LEU A 30 16.17 -0.44 -4.16
C LEU A 30 16.06 -0.04 -5.63
N ASN A 31 17.02 0.73 -6.16
CA ASN A 31 17.08 1.07 -7.58
C ASN A 31 17.32 -0.18 -8.45
N VAL A 32 18.27 -1.04 -8.07
CA VAL A 32 18.50 -2.33 -8.75
C VAL A 32 17.25 -3.20 -8.72
N ALA A 33 16.60 -3.31 -7.56
CA ALA A 33 15.35 -4.05 -7.39
C ALA A 33 14.24 -3.52 -8.30
N TYR A 34 14.05 -2.20 -8.35
CA TYR A 34 13.05 -1.56 -9.21
C TYR A 34 13.25 -1.88 -10.70
N ASN A 35 14.51 -1.91 -11.17
CA ASN A 35 14.82 -2.16 -12.57
C ASN A 35 14.81 -3.64 -12.96
N THR A 36 15.07 -4.55 -12.02
CA THR A 36 15.28 -5.99 -12.33
C THR A 36 14.09 -6.87 -11.98
N ILE A 37 13.42 -6.60 -10.86
CA ILE A 37 12.36 -7.47 -10.35
C ILE A 37 11.14 -7.51 -11.28
N PRO A 38 10.66 -6.40 -11.87
CA PRO A 38 9.45 -6.43 -12.70
C PRO A 38 9.54 -7.41 -13.88
N ASP A 39 10.70 -7.44 -14.56
CA ASP A 39 10.93 -8.33 -15.71
C ASP A 39 10.96 -9.80 -15.30
N VAL A 40 11.61 -10.09 -14.16
CA VAL A 40 11.63 -11.45 -13.58
C VAL A 40 10.22 -11.89 -13.21
N LEU A 41 9.44 -11.03 -12.55
CA LEU A 41 8.06 -11.35 -12.17
C LEU A 41 7.17 -11.57 -13.40
N LEU A 42 7.33 -10.77 -14.44
CA LEU A 42 6.59 -10.92 -15.70
C LEU A 42 6.91 -12.27 -16.38
N ALA A 43 8.19 -12.66 -16.41
CA ALA A 43 8.63 -13.93 -16.99
C ALA A 43 8.02 -15.16 -16.30
N THR A 44 7.65 -15.07 -15.01
CA THR A 44 7.01 -16.19 -14.30
C THR A 44 5.55 -16.42 -14.68
N GLY A 45 4.86 -15.42 -15.25
CA GLY A 45 3.44 -15.49 -15.61
C GLY A 45 2.46 -15.64 -14.43
N LYS A 46 2.93 -15.64 -13.18
CA LYS A 46 2.10 -15.81 -11.97
C LYS A 46 1.61 -14.50 -11.38
N VAL A 47 2.29 -13.40 -11.69
CA VAL A 47 2.02 -12.08 -11.10
C VAL A 47 1.21 -11.23 -12.07
N LYS A 48 0.08 -10.70 -11.60
CA LYS A 48 -0.81 -9.84 -12.39
C LYS A 48 -0.25 -8.44 -12.62
N ASN A 49 0.37 -7.84 -11.60
CA ASN A 49 1.00 -6.52 -11.68
C ASN A 49 2.40 -6.60 -11.06
N PRO A 50 3.48 -6.47 -11.86
CA PRO A 50 4.84 -6.68 -11.41
C PRO A 50 5.49 -5.44 -10.77
N TYR A 51 4.78 -4.30 -10.71
CA TYR A 51 5.35 -3.04 -10.22
C TYR A 51 5.19 -2.86 -8.71
N PRO A 52 6.19 -2.28 -8.02
CA PRO A 52 6.15 -2.07 -6.58
C PRO A 52 5.20 -0.94 -6.16
N ASN A 53 4.80 -0.97 -4.88
CA ASN A 53 3.98 0.04 -4.23
C ASN A 53 4.82 0.95 -3.31
N VAL A 54 4.18 1.95 -2.70
CA VAL A 54 4.84 2.96 -1.83
C VAL A 54 5.64 2.35 -0.66
N ASP A 55 5.19 1.22 -0.13
CA ASP A 55 5.80 0.56 1.04
C ASP A 55 7.19 -0.01 0.72
N CYS A 56 7.45 -0.29 -0.56
CA CYS A 56 8.76 -0.72 -1.00
C CYS A 56 9.83 0.37 -0.80
N HIS A 57 9.45 1.66 -0.86
CA HIS A 57 10.38 2.80 -0.81
C HIS A 57 10.40 3.55 0.52
N SER A 58 9.24 3.69 1.18
CA SER A 58 9.08 4.58 2.34
C SER A 58 10.04 4.27 3.49
N GLY A 59 10.33 3.00 3.76
CA GLY A 59 11.27 2.60 4.83
C GLY A 59 12.71 3.07 4.60
N VAL A 60 13.19 3.02 3.35
CA VAL A 60 14.57 3.47 3.01
C VAL A 60 14.74 4.96 3.27
N LEU A 61 13.69 5.73 2.99
CA LEU A 61 13.65 7.16 3.25
C LEU A 61 13.71 7.47 4.75
N LEU A 62 12.86 6.81 5.54
CA LEU A 62 12.79 6.99 6.99
C LEU A 62 14.12 6.64 7.67
N GLN A 63 14.70 5.50 7.28
CA GLN A 63 15.98 5.04 7.80
C GLN A 63 17.12 6.00 7.45
N HIS A 64 17.11 6.59 6.25
CA HIS A 64 18.11 7.59 5.87
C HIS A 64 18.07 8.82 6.79
N PHE A 65 16.87 9.29 7.16
CA PHE A 65 16.70 10.44 8.04
C PHE A 65 16.82 10.12 9.54
N GLY A 66 17.29 8.91 9.88
CA GLY A 66 17.58 8.53 11.27
C GLY A 66 16.40 7.91 12.01
N ILE A 67 15.27 7.64 11.36
CA ILE A 67 14.17 6.89 11.95
C ILE A 67 14.37 5.41 11.63
N THR A 68 15.03 4.70 12.55
CA THR A 68 15.52 3.33 12.31
C THR A 68 14.63 2.25 12.95
N GLU A 69 13.71 2.67 13.81
CA GLU A 69 12.79 1.83 14.55
C GLU A 69 11.62 1.40 13.65
N ALA A 70 11.76 0.25 12.99
CA ALA A 70 10.75 -0.26 12.06
C ALA A 70 9.36 -0.40 12.70
N ASP A 71 9.29 -0.76 13.99
CA ASP A 71 8.03 -0.86 14.74
C ASP A 71 7.29 0.49 14.82
N PHE A 72 8.02 1.61 14.74
CA PHE A 72 7.44 2.96 14.77
C PHE A 72 6.83 3.39 13.42
N TYR A 73 7.16 2.71 12.31
CA TYR A 73 6.69 3.10 10.98
C TYR A 73 5.17 3.04 10.86
N THR A 74 4.53 2.11 11.57
CA THR A 74 3.07 1.98 11.60
C THR A 74 2.39 3.19 12.26
N VAL A 75 3.06 3.84 13.22
CA VAL A 75 2.55 5.07 13.85
C VAL A 75 2.52 6.20 12.83
N LEU A 76 3.60 6.38 12.06
CA LEU A 76 3.67 7.38 10.99
C LEU A 76 2.60 7.14 9.92
N PHE A 77 2.38 5.87 9.56
CA PHE A 77 1.31 5.48 8.64
C PHE A 77 -0.08 5.82 9.20
N GLY A 78 -0.32 5.56 10.49
CA GLY A 78 -1.57 5.88 11.18
C GLY A 78 -1.87 7.38 11.18
N VAL A 79 -0.87 8.22 11.47
CA VAL A 79 -1.01 9.68 11.45
C VAL A 79 -1.35 10.19 10.05
N SER A 80 -0.66 9.69 9.02
CA SER A 80 -0.98 10.04 7.62
C SER A 80 -2.40 9.62 7.23
N ARG A 81 -2.81 8.41 7.61
CA ARG A 81 -4.14 7.87 7.28
C ARG A 81 -5.28 8.61 7.99
N ALA A 82 -5.04 9.14 9.19
CA ALA A 82 -6.04 9.87 9.97
C ALA A 82 -6.61 11.07 9.21
N ILE A 83 -5.82 11.74 8.37
CA ILE A 83 -6.27 12.88 7.55
C ILE A 83 -7.40 12.45 6.60
N GLY A 84 -7.18 11.36 5.84
CA GLY A 84 -8.18 10.87 4.89
C GLY A 84 -9.44 10.34 5.57
N ILE A 85 -9.28 9.60 6.68
CA ILE A 85 -10.41 9.09 7.46
C ILE A 85 -11.22 10.25 8.06
N ALA A 86 -10.58 11.25 8.63
CA ALA A 86 -11.26 12.40 9.21
C ALA A 86 -12.05 13.19 8.16
N CYS A 87 -11.47 13.40 6.96
CA CYS A 87 -12.18 14.04 5.85
C CYS A 87 -13.44 13.25 5.45
N GLN A 88 -13.33 11.94 5.27
CA GLN A 88 -14.48 11.09 4.92
C GLN A 88 -15.52 11.10 6.04
N TYR A 89 -15.09 10.99 7.30
CA TYR A 89 -15.97 11.00 8.47
C TYR A 89 -16.82 12.28 8.54
N VAL A 90 -16.22 13.45 8.30
CA VAL A 90 -16.96 14.72 8.24
C VAL A 90 -18.06 14.66 7.17
N TRP A 91 -17.75 14.13 5.98
CA TRP A 91 -18.74 13.96 4.92
C TRP A 91 -19.83 12.96 5.27
N ASP A 92 -19.51 11.86 5.95
CA ASP A 92 -20.49 10.86 6.38
C ASP A 92 -21.52 11.47 7.35
N ARG A 93 -21.08 12.39 8.21
CA ARG A 93 -21.98 13.14 9.12
C ARG A 93 -22.84 14.14 8.36
N ILE A 94 -22.28 14.88 7.41
CA ILE A 94 -23.02 15.85 6.59
C ILE A 94 -24.09 15.17 5.75
N LEU A 95 -23.76 14.02 5.14
CA LEU A 95 -24.68 13.23 4.31
C LEU A 95 -25.68 12.40 5.12
N GLY A 96 -25.51 12.32 6.45
CA GLY A 96 -26.39 11.55 7.33
C GLY A 96 -26.38 10.05 7.01
N LEU A 97 -25.22 9.48 6.65
CA LEU A 97 -25.13 8.07 6.29
C LEU A 97 -25.59 7.18 7.47
N PRO A 98 -26.41 6.13 7.20
CA PRO A 98 -26.90 5.23 8.24
C PRO A 98 -25.78 4.31 8.77
N ILE A 99 -26.05 3.63 9.88
CA ILE A 99 -25.13 2.62 10.43
C ILE A 99 -24.88 1.49 9.41
N GLU A 100 -23.62 1.16 9.18
CA GLU A 100 -23.24 -0.04 8.43
C GLU A 100 -23.62 -1.28 9.25
N ARG A 101 -24.53 -2.11 8.72
CA ARG A 101 -24.99 -3.34 9.38
C ARG A 101 -25.01 -4.52 8.41
N PRO A 102 -23.83 -5.05 8.03
CA PRO A 102 -23.76 -6.24 7.21
C PRO A 102 -24.33 -7.46 7.96
N LYS A 103 -25.06 -8.33 7.26
CA LYS A 103 -25.60 -9.57 7.83
C LYS A 103 -24.53 -10.67 7.77
N SER A 104 -24.15 -11.20 8.93
CA SER A 104 -23.25 -12.35 9.03
C SER A 104 -23.98 -13.65 8.67
N THR A 105 -23.23 -14.65 8.21
CA THR A 105 -23.75 -15.95 7.81
C THR A 105 -22.70 -17.01 8.06
N THR A 106 -23.14 -18.22 8.41
CA THR A 106 -22.26 -19.37 8.63
C THR A 106 -22.14 -20.22 7.37
N LEU A 107 -21.11 -21.07 7.33
CA LEU A 107 -20.92 -22.01 6.22
C LEU A 107 -22.11 -22.95 6.04
N ASP A 108 -22.74 -23.39 7.14
CA ASP A 108 -23.89 -24.31 7.09
C ASP A 108 -25.13 -23.63 6.47
N LEU A 109 -25.38 -22.37 6.81
CA LEU A 109 -26.45 -21.58 6.18
C LEU A 109 -26.17 -21.35 4.68
N LEU A 110 -24.91 -21.14 4.29
CA LEU A 110 -24.54 -21.04 2.87
C LEU A 110 -24.75 -22.36 2.12
N LYS A 111 -24.37 -23.50 2.72
CA LYS A 111 -24.58 -24.82 2.12
C LYS A 111 -26.07 -25.11 1.96
N ALA A 112 -26.87 -24.85 2.99
CA ALA A 112 -28.32 -25.01 2.92
C ALA A 112 -28.93 -24.16 1.80
N ALA A 113 -28.56 -22.87 1.71
CA ALA A 113 -29.03 -21.97 0.67
C ALA A 113 -28.62 -22.42 -0.75
N CYS A 114 -27.43 -22.99 -0.93
CA CYS A 114 -26.97 -23.54 -2.21
C CYS A 114 -27.71 -24.82 -2.62
N VAL A 115 -28.08 -25.68 -1.66
CA VAL A 115 -28.85 -26.91 -1.90
C VAL A 115 -30.29 -26.57 -2.25
N GLU A 116 -30.92 -25.65 -1.51
CA GLU A 116 -32.27 -25.13 -1.79
C GLU A 116 -32.36 -24.55 -3.20
N ARG A 117 -31.32 -23.82 -3.65
CA ARG A 117 -31.25 -23.25 -5.01
C ARG A 117 -31.08 -24.26 -6.14
N LYS A 118 -30.57 -25.46 -5.89
CA LYS A 118 -30.40 -26.52 -6.91
C LYS A 118 -31.65 -27.39 -7.09
N GLY A 119 -32.60 -27.31 -6.15
CA GLY A 119 -33.86 -28.05 -6.18
C GLY A 119 -35.01 -27.33 -6.90
N ASN A 120 -34.83 -26.06 -7.27
CA ASN A 120 -35.68 -25.27 -8.18
C ASN A 120 -35.03 -25.20 -9.56
#